data_AF-A0AAD6ACG1-F1
#
_entry.id   AF-A0AAD6ACG1-F1
#
_cell.length_a   1.000
_cell.length_b   1.000
_cell.length_c   1.000
_cell.angle_alpha   90.00
_cell.angle_beta   90.00
_cell.angle_gamma   90.00
#
_symmetry.space_group_name_H-M   'P 1'
#
loop_
_entity.id
_entity.type
_entity.pdbx_description
1 polymer ?
#
loop_
_entity_poly.entity_id
_entity_poly.type
_entity_poly.pdbx_seq_one_letter_code
_entity_poly.pdbx_strand_id
1 'polypeptide(L)'
;MTARAQRRMLNEVKKNPRVSARDLKKSLAHANISVDESTIRKTLNKNGVHGRTPRRKPLLSRKNIAARLKFAKEHLDVPQHYWQNILRTDETKVEFKPEDEKGMMAWISEGLEKVVPQPDLKKETRAEPEQHTEVSVAAPEKPAEPQINVEERE
;
A
#
# COMPACT_ATOMS: atom_id res chain seq x y z
N MET A 1 38.33 -9.35 -12.39
CA MET A 1 37.66 -9.97 -11.23
C MET A 1 37.89 -11.48 -11.29
N THR A 2 38.37 -12.11 -10.22
CA THR A 2 38.69 -13.55 -10.26
C THR A 2 37.40 -14.39 -10.18
N ALA A 3 37.42 -15.60 -10.77
CA ALA A 3 36.26 -16.49 -10.73
C ALA A 3 35.84 -16.88 -9.31
N ARG A 4 36.78 -16.91 -8.35
CA ARG A 4 36.51 -17.14 -6.93
C ARG A 4 35.78 -15.95 -6.28
N ALA A 5 36.23 -14.72 -6.58
CA ALA A 5 35.58 -13.50 -6.10
C ALA A 5 34.14 -13.37 -6.61
N GLN A 6 33.92 -13.68 -7.89
CA GLN A 6 32.59 -13.67 -8.50
C GLN A 6 31.65 -14.69 -7.84
N ARG A 7 32.07 -15.94 -7.67
CA ARG A 7 31.27 -16.97 -6.99
C ARG A 7 30.93 -16.59 -5.56
N ARG A 8 31.90 -16.04 -4.81
CA ARG A 8 31.68 -15.59 -3.43
C ARG A 8 30.60 -14.53 -3.36
N MET A 9 30.71 -13.48 -4.18
CA MET A 9 29.75 -12.39 -4.24
C MET A 9 28.35 -12.86 -4.65
N LEU A 10 28.24 -13.72 -5.67
CA LEU A 10 26.94 -14.25 -6.11
C LEU A 10 26.28 -15.10 -5.03
N ASN A 11 27.05 -15.91 -4.30
CA ASN A 11 26.53 -16.69 -3.17
C ASN A 11 26.08 -15.79 -2.01
N GLU A 12 26.78 -14.69 -1.76
CA GLU A 12 26.41 -13.71 -0.73
C GLU A 12 25.09 -13.00 -1.07
N VAL A 13 24.93 -12.57 -2.32
CA VAL A 13 23.66 -11.98 -2.79
C VAL A 13 22.52 -13.00 -2.79
N LYS A 14 22.80 -14.27 -3.12
CA LYS A 14 21.78 -15.33 -3.07
C LYS A 14 21.29 -15.61 -1.65
N LYS A 15 22.18 -15.53 -0.65
CA LYS A 15 21.78 -15.65 0.76
C LYS A 15 20.96 -14.44 1.20
N ASN A 16 21.45 -13.24 0.90
CA ASN A 16 20.84 -11.98 1.31
C ASN A 16 20.68 -11.04 0.11
N PRO A 17 19.51 -11.02 -0.54
CA PRO A 17 19.28 -10.18 -1.74
C PRO A 17 19.30 -8.67 -1.49
N ARG A 18 19.37 -8.23 -0.23
CA ARG A 18 19.41 -6.82 0.18
C ARG A 18 20.83 -6.25 0.32
N VAL A 19 21.86 -7.08 0.11
CA VAL A 19 23.26 -6.66 0.27
C VAL A 19 23.63 -5.64 -0.80
N SER A 20 24.24 -4.54 -0.38
CA SER A 20 24.66 -3.47 -1.29
C SER A 20 26.02 -3.78 -1.94
N ALA A 21 26.32 -3.11 -3.05
CA ALA A 21 27.65 -3.21 -3.67
C ALA A 21 28.79 -2.76 -2.72
N ARG A 22 28.50 -1.85 -1.77
CA ARG A 22 29.46 -1.41 -0.74
C ARG A 22 29.76 -2.52 0.25
N ASP A 23 28.74 -3.25 0.67
CA ASP A 23 28.91 -4.35 1.62
C ASP A 23 29.66 -5.52 0.96
N LEU A 24 29.37 -5.80 -0.31
CA LEU A 24 30.15 -6.76 -1.11
C LEU A 24 31.60 -6.33 -1.28
N LYS A 25 31.88 -5.03 -1.44
CA LYS A 25 33.25 -4.52 -1.48
C LYS A 25 33.99 -4.78 -0.17
N LYS A 26 33.33 -4.55 0.98
CA LYS A 26 33.90 -4.88 2.30
C LYS A 26 34.15 -6.39 2.45
N SER A 27 33.18 -7.23 2.07
CA SER A 27 33.31 -8.69 2.17
C SER A 27 34.46 -9.25 1.31
N LEU A 28 34.70 -8.63 0.15
CA LEU A 28 35.82 -8.92 -0.74
C LEU A 28 37.15 -8.39 -0.21
N ALA A 29 37.17 -7.22 0.45
CA ALA A 29 38.37 -6.68 1.08
C ALA A 29 38.89 -7.60 2.19
N HIS A 30 38.00 -8.18 3.00
CA HIS A 30 38.35 -9.25 3.98
C HIS A 30 38.94 -10.51 3.33
N ALA A 31 38.73 -10.69 2.02
CA ALA A 31 39.29 -11.78 1.24
C ALA A 31 40.62 -11.44 0.57
N ASN A 32 41.19 -10.26 0.85
CA ASN A 32 42.32 -9.66 0.14
C ASN A 32 42.06 -9.42 -1.36
N ILE A 33 40.80 -9.17 -1.73
CA ILE A 33 40.40 -8.87 -3.12
C ILE A 33 39.90 -7.43 -3.18
N SER A 34 40.72 -6.55 -3.77
CA SER A 34 40.31 -5.16 -4.03
C SER A 34 39.54 -5.06 -5.34
N VAL A 35 38.31 -4.58 -5.29
CA VAL A 35 37.44 -4.36 -6.46
C VAL A 35 36.67 -3.06 -6.27
N ASP A 36 36.48 -2.32 -7.36
CA ASP A 36 35.61 -1.14 -7.34
C ASP A 36 34.12 -1.51 -7.37
N GLU A 37 33.28 -0.67 -6.75
CA GLU A 37 31.83 -0.88 -6.70
C GLU A 37 31.20 -0.97 -8.09
N SER A 38 31.70 -0.20 -9.06
CA SER A 38 31.19 -0.23 -10.43
C SER A 38 31.43 -1.59 -11.09
N THR A 39 32.56 -2.23 -10.80
CA THR A 39 32.91 -3.57 -11.30
C THR A 39 32.03 -4.63 -10.67
N ILE A 40 31.73 -4.51 -9.37
CA ILE A 40 30.77 -5.34 -8.64
C ILE A 40 29.40 -5.26 -9.32
N ARG A 41 28.85 -4.05 -9.50
CA ARG A 41 27.54 -3.84 -10.14
C ARG A 41 27.49 -4.40 -11.57
N LYS A 42 28.49 -4.09 -12.40
CA LYS A 42 28.58 -4.60 -13.78
C LYS A 42 28.60 -6.12 -13.82
N THR A 43 29.35 -6.75 -12.90
CA THR A 43 29.43 -8.22 -12.86
C THR A 43 28.12 -8.84 -12.39
N LEU A 44 27.47 -8.27 -11.37
CA LEU A 44 26.14 -8.72 -10.94
C LEU A 44 25.11 -8.65 -12.07
N ASN A 45 25.05 -7.53 -12.79
CA ASN A 45 24.14 -7.35 -13.92
C ASN A 45 24.43 -8.37 -15.04
N LYS A 46 25.71 -8.62 -15.37
CA LYS A 46 26.10 -9.66 -16.34
C LYS A 46 25.66 -11.07 -15.94
N ASN A 47 25.49 -11.33 -14.64
CA ASN A 47 25.00 -12.60 -14.11
C ASN A 47 23.48 -12.59 -13.84
N GLY A 48 22.74 -11.60 -14.36
CA GLY A 48 21.29 -11.51 -14.23
C GLY A 48 20.80 -10.99 -12.87
N VAL A 49 21.70 -10.59 -11.97
CA VAL A 49 21.35 -10.06 -10.65
C VAL A 49 21.15 -8.54 -10.75
N HIS A 50 19.90 -8.12 -10.63
CA HIS A 50 19.49 -6.73 -10.75
C HIS A 50 18.94 -6.20 -9.43
N GLY A 51 19.24 -4.94 -9.11
CA GLY A 51 18.60 -4.24 -8.01
C GLY A 51 17.11 -4.04 -8.31
N ARG A 52 16.23 -4.51 -7.43
CA ARG A 52 14.78 -4.31 -7.52
C ARG A 52 14.20 -4.00 -6.15
N THR A 53 13.15 -3.20 -6.11
CA THR A 53 12.37 -2.95 -4.90
C THR A 53 11.47 -4.15 -4.61
N PRO A 54 11.53 -4.76 -3.41
CA PRO A 54 10.63 -5.84 -3.06
C PRO A 54 9.18 -5.35 -3.01
N ARG A 55 8.24 -6.17 -3.50
CA ARG A 55 6.80 -5.85 -3.44
C ARG A 55 6.32 -5.88 -1.99
N ARG A 56 5.48 -4.92 -1.61
CA ARG A 56 4.74 -4.94 -0.33
C ARG A 56 3.78 -6.13 -0.36
N LYS A 57 3.84 -6.98 0.67
CA LYS A 57 2.96 -8.14 0.85
C LYS A 57 2.47 -8.15 2.30
N PRO A 58 1.22 -8.54 2.58
CA PRO A 58 0.76 -8.72 3.95
C PRO A 58 1.55 -9.84 4.62
N LEU A 59 1.88 -9.65 5.89
CA LEU A 59 2.51 -10.69 6.69
C LEU A 59 1.44 -11.72 7.07
N LEU A 60 1.73 -13.00 6.84
CA LEU A 60 0.81 -14.10 7.13
C LEU A 60 1.35 -14.94 8.29
N SER A 61 0.47 -15.31 9.21
CA SER A 61 0.79 -16.29 10.24
C SER A 61 0.97 -17.68 9.61
N ARG A 62 1.72 -18.58 10.29
CA ARG A 62 1.88 -19.97 9.84
C ARG A 62 0.53 -20.69 9.69
N LYS A 63 -0.42 -20.40 10.59
CA LYS A 63 -1.79 -20.92 10.54
C LYS A 63 -2.50 -20.50 9.25
N ASN A 64 -2.44 -19.21 8.91
CA ASN A 64 -3.09 -18.67 7.71
C ASN A 64 -2.43 -19.18 6.42
N ILE A 65 -1.11 -19.39 6.42
CA ILE A 65 -0.40 -20.00 5.27
C ILE A 65 -0.92 -21.42 5.03
N ALA A 66 -1.04 -22.24 6.08
CA ALA A 66 -1.53 -23.60 5.96
C ALA A 66 -3.00 -23.65 5.50
N ALA A 67 -3.87 -22.82 6.08
CA ALA A 67 -5.28 -22.74 5.69
C ALA A 67 -5.46 -22.32 4.23
N ARG A 68 -4.72 -21.30 3.78
CA ARG A 68 -4.75 -20.85 2.37
C ARG A 68 -4.24 -21.92 1.41
N LEU A 69 -3.19 -22.65 1.79
CA LEU A 69 -2.65 -23.74 0.96
C LEU A 69 -3.64 -24.90 0.86
N LYS A 70 -4.29 -25.27 1.97
CA LYS A 70 -5.32 -26.31 2.01
C LYS A 70 -6.49 -25.93 1.09
N PHE A 71 -7.04 -24.72 1.26
CA PHE A 71 -8.12 -24.19 0.44
C PHE A 71 -7.77 -24.20 -1.06
N ALA A 72 -6.57 -23.72 -1.42
CA ALA A 72 -6.13 -23.68 -2.81
C ALA A 72 -5.98 -25.07 -3.44
N LYS A 73 -5.55 -26.08 -2.67
CA LYS A 73 -5.45 -27.47 -3.16
C LYS A 73 -6.82 -28.10 -3.34
N GLU A 74 -7.72 -27.92 -2.38
CA GLU A 74 -9.08 -28.46 -2.42
C GLU A 74 -9.89 -27.90 -3.60
N HIS A 75 -9.62 -26.65 -3.99
CA HIS A 75 -10.37 -25.98 -5.05
C HIS A 75 -9.59 -25.80 -6.36
N LEU A 76 -8.50 -26.55 -6.58
CA LEU A 76 -7.66 -26.42 -7.78
C LEU A 76 -8.37 -26.89 -9.05
N ASP A 77 -9.08 -28.02 -8.96
CA ASP A 77 -9.79 -28.65 -10.09
C ASP A 77 -11.30 -28.33 -10.09
N VAL A 78 -11.71 -27.35 -9.30
CA VAL A 78 -13.12 -26.97 -9.19
C VAL A 78 -13.55 -26.25 -10.47
N PRO A 79 -14.65 -26.70 -11.13
CA PRO A 79 -15.07 -26.17 -12.42
C PRO A 79 -15.54 -24.72 -12.33
N GLN A 80 -15.40 -23.97 -13.43
CA GLN A 80 -15.70 -22.54 -13.47
C GLN A 80 -17.14 -22.18 -13.04
N HIS A 81 -18.12 -23.04 -13.33
CA HIS A 81 -19.53 -22.79 -12.98
C HIS A 81 -19.72 -22.68 -11.46
N TYR A 82 -18.93 -23.41 -10.67
CA TYR A 82 -18.97 -23.31 -9.21
C TYR A 82 -18.58 -21.89 -8.76
N TRP A 83 -17.51 -21.34 -9.34
CA TRP A 83 -17.02 -20.00 -9.01
C TRP A 83 -17.95 -18.87 -9.46
N GLN A 84 -18.70 -19.08 -10.54
CA GLN A 84 -19.70 -18.12 -11.03
C GLN A 84 -20.91 -18.02 -10.11
N ASN A 85 -21.22 -19.10 -9.40
CA ASN A 85 -22.36 -19.17 -8.49
C ASN A 85 -22.05 -18.68 -7.06
N ILE A 86 -20.80 -18.28 -6.79
CA ILE A 86 -20.39 -17.77 -5.48
C ILE A 86 -20.60 -16.25 -5.42
N LEU A 87 -21.50 -15.81 -4.53
CA LEU A 87 -21.60 -14.41 -4.15
C LEU A 87 -20.42 -14.03 -3.24
N ARG A 88 -19.62 -13.03 -3.65
CA ARG A 88 -18.50 -12.50 -2.87
C ARG A 88 -18.91 -11.19 -2.21
N THR A 89 -18.58 -11.05 -0.94
CA THR A 89 -18.80 -9.84 -0.15
C THR A 89 -17.47 -9.37 0.42
N ASP A 90 -17.21 -8.06 0.34
CA ASP A 90 -16.07 -7.39 0.95
C ASP A 90 -16.41 -5.91 1.16
N GLU A 91 -15.70 -5.25 2.07
CA GLU A 91 -15.85 -3.83 2.35
C GLU A 91 -14.59 -3.09 1.95
N THR A 92 -14.73 -2.01 1.18
CA THR A 92 -13.60 -1.15 0.81
C THR A 92 -13.93 0.30 1.09
N LYS A 93 -13.01 1.00 1.75
CA LYS A 93 -13.13 2.44 1.98
C LYS A 93 -12.89 3.20 0.66
N VAL A 94 -13.81 4.08 0.30
CA VAL A 94 -13.69 4.99 -0.84
C VAL A 94 -13.51 6.41 -0.31
N GLU A 95 -12.36 7.01 -0.56
CA GLU A 95 -12.04 8.38 -0.13
C GLU A 95 -12.05 9.32 -1.34
N PHE A 96 -12.62 10.52 -1.17
CA PHE A 96 -12.73 11.53 -2.23
C PHE A 96 -11.39 12.18 -2.58
N LYS A 97 -10.47 12.28 -1.61
CA LYS A 97 -9.10 12.71 -1.81
C LYS A 97 -8.18 11.62 -1.26
N PRO A 98 -7.35 10.97 -2.07
CA PRO A 98 -6.36 10.05 -1.53
C PRO A 98 -5.36 10.87 -0.71
N GLU A 99 -5.16 10.51 0.55
CA GLU A 99 -4.12 11.08 1.44
C GLU A 99 -2.70 11.05 0.79
N ASP A 100 -2.53 10.16 -0.20
CA ASP A 100 -1.34 10.02 -1.04
C ASP A 100 -1.36 10.91 -2.30
N GLU A 101 -1.66 12.22 -2.19
CA GLU A 101 -1.32 13.23 -3.21
C GLU A 101 0.22 13.48 -3.29
N LYS A 102 1.02 12.43 -3.15
CA LYS A 102 2.47 12.41 -3.44
C LYS A 102 2.73 11.63 -4.72
N GLY A 103 1.79 11.72 -5.65
CA GLY A 103 1.84 11.08 -6.96
C GLY A 103 2.34 12.04 -8.03
N MET A 104 2.55 11.50 -9.24
CA MET A 104 3.02 12.22 -10.41
C MET A 104 2.23 13.51 -10.70
N MET A 105 0.92 13.55 -10.42
CA MET A 105 0.08 14.75 -10.63
C MET A 105 0.43 15.90 -9.68
N ALA A 106 0.70 15.61 -8.41
CA ALA A 106 1.15 16.62 -7.45
C ALA A 106 2.56 17.14 -7.77
N TRP A 107 3.44 16.26 -8.27
CA TRP A 107 4.76 16.66 -8.75
C TRP A 107 4.68 17.55 -10.00
N ILE A 108 3.79 17.23 -10.94
CA ILE A 108 3.53 18.03 -12.13
C ILE A 108 2.97 19.41 -11.74
N SER A 109 1.99 19.47 -10.84
CA SER A 109 1.40 20.74 -10.41
C SER A 109 2.40 21.62 -9.66
N GLU A 110 3.21 21.06 -8.75
CA GLU A 110 4.25 21.80 -8.04
C GLU A 110 5.34 22.32 -9.00
N GLY A 111 5.67 21.56 -10.04
CA GLY A 111 6.59 21.99 -11.09
C GLY A 111 6.04 23.13 -11.95
N LEU A 112 4.77 23.05 -12.36
CA LEU A 112 4.09 24.09 -13.12
C LEU A 112 3.90 25.38 -12.33
N GLU A 113 3.57 25.28 -11.04
CA GLU A 113 3.40 26.41 -10.13
C GLU A 113 4.70 27.19 -9.90
N LYS A 114 5.86 26.51 -9.93
CA LYS A 114 7.18 27.17 -9.82
C LYS A 114 7.67 27.78 -11.14
N VAL A 115 7.25 27.27 -12.29
CA VAL A 115 7.69 27.72 -13.62
C VAL A 115 6.81 28.83 -14.19
N VAL A 116 5.53 28.86 -13.82
CA VAL A 116 4.56 29.86 -14.27
C VAL A 116 4.03 30.60 -13.06
N PRO A 117 4.50 31.82 -12.77
CA PRO A 117 3.91 32.66 -11.74
C PRO A 117 2.44 32.90 -12.08
N GLN A 118 1.54 32.39 -11.23
CA GLN A 118 0.12 32.69 -11.38
C GLN A 118 -0.12 34.15 -10.96
N PRO A 119 -0.86 34.95 -11.74
CA PRO A 119 -1.28 36.27 -11.27
C PRO A 119 -2.19 36.10 -10.05
N ASP A 120 -1.96 36.91 -9.01
CA ASP A 120 -2.74 36.91 -7.77
C ASP A 120 -4.22 37.24 -8.05
N LEU A 121 -5.02 36.21 -8.33
CA LEU A 121 -6.47 36.32 -8.23
C LEU A 121 -6.80 36.42 -6.75
N LYS A 122 -7.05 37.66 -6.32
CA LYS A 122 -7.56 38.02 -5.00
C LYS A 122 -8.63 36.99 -4.61
N LYS A 123 -8.34 36.18 -3.60
CA LYS A 123 -9.38 35.42 -2.89
C LYS A 123 -10.27 36.46 -2.26
N GLU A 124 -11.41 36.73 -2.87
CA GLU A 124 -12.46 37.51 -2.27
C GLU A 124 -12.82 36.81 -0.95
N THR A 125 -12.41 37.43 0.15
CA THR A 125 -12.79 37.05 1.51
C THR A 125 -14.31 37.13 1.57
N ARG A 126 -14.97 35.99 1.42
CA ARG A 126 -16.38 35.85 1.76
C ARG A 126 -16.48 36.15 3.25
N ALA A 127 -17.22 37.23 3.54
CA ALA A 127 -17.49 37.73 4.88
C ALA A 127 -17.85 36.59 5.85
N GLU A 128 -17.27 36.70 7.05
CA GLU A 128 -17.66 36.00 8.27
C GLU A 128 -19.19 35.97 8.40
N PRO A 129 -19.85 34.82 8.58
CA PRO A 129 -21.22 34.82 9.05
C PRO A 129 -21.21 35.22 10.54
N GLU A 130 -21.81 36.37 10.79
CA GLU A 130 -22.10 36.91 12.11
C GLU A 130 -22.80 35.88 13.01
N GLN A 131 -22.40 35.88 14.27
CA GLN A 131 -22.97 35.07 15.34
C GLN A 131 -24.43 35.46 15.56
N HIS A 132 -25.36 34.59 15.17
CA HIS A 132 -26.74 34.69 15.62
C HIS A 132 -26.87 33.97 16.96
N THR A 133 -27.19 34.79 17.95
CA THR A 133 -27.54 34.48 19.34
C THR A 133 -28.67 33.46 19.46
N GLU A 134 -28.56 32.61 20.49
CA GLU A 134 -29.61 31.73 20.99
C GLU A 134 -30.92 32.49 21.23
N VAL A 135 -32.02 31.94 20.73
CA VAL A 135 -33.35 32.14 21.30
C VAL A 135 -33.91 30.76 21.65
N SER A 136 -33.95 30.47 22.95
CA SER A 136 -34.61 29.30 23.53
C SER A 136 -36.10 29.30 23.20
N VAL A 137 -36.61 28.21 22.61
CA VAL A 137 -38.03 27.88 22.62
C VAL A 137 -38.18 26.44 23.09
N ALA A 138 -38.97 26.27 24.14
CA ALA A 138 -39.21 25.04 24.88
C ALA A 138 -39.85 23.94 24.01
N ALA A 139 -39.50 22.70 24.33
CA ALA A 139 -40.00 21.48 23.70
C ALA A 139 -41.50 21.26 23.94
N PRO A 140 -42.31 20.92 22.92
CA PRO A 140 -43.60 20.29 23.11
C PRO A 140 -43.46 18.76 23.22
N GLU A 141 -44.24 18.19 24.13
CA GLU A 141 -44.25 16.79 24.56
C GLU A 141 -44.67 15.80 23.46
N LYS A 142 -44.13 14.57 23.55
CA LYS A 142 -44.47 13.43 22.70
C LYS A 142 -45.90 12.96 22.97
N PRO A 143 -46.75 12.72 21.94
CA PRO A 143 -48.00 12.00 22.14
C PRO A 143 -47.72 10.50 22.32
N ALA A 144 -48.37 9.89 23.31
CA ALA A 144 -48.37 8.45 23.57
C ALA A 144 -49.17 7.71 22.49
N GLU A 145 -48.58 6.65 21.92
CA GLU A 145 -49.30 5.73 21.04
C GLU A 145 -50.12 4.71 21.88
N PRO A 146 -51.38 4.44 21.50
CA PRO A 146 -52.30 3.60 22.27
C PRO A 146 -52.02 2.09 22.10
N GLN A 147 -52.21 1.35 23.19
CA GLN A 147 -52.12 -0.12 23.26
C GLN A 147 -53.31 -0.75 22.51
N ILE A 148 -53.03 -1.62 21.55
CA ILE A 148 -54.04 -2.46 20.88
C ILE A 148 -53.91 -3.87 21.46
N ASN A 149 -54.95 -4.29 22.20
CA ASN A 149 -55.10 -5.62 22.77
C ASN A 149 -55.37 -6.64 21.65
N VAL A 150 -54.56 -7.69 21.54
CA VAL A 150 -54.89 -8.84 20.69
C VAL A 150 -55.65 -9.84 21.56
N GLU A 151 -56.94 -9.96 21.28
CA GLU A 151 -57.88 -10.87 21.91
C GLU A 151 -57.62 -12.30 21.40
N GLU A 152 -57.20 -13.20 22.29
CA GLU A 152 -57.13 -14.64 22.04
C GLU A 152 -58.54 -15.16 21.72
N ARG A 153 -58.69 -15.84 20.58
CA ARG A 153 -59.86 -16.67 20.29
C ARG A 153 -59.42 -18.12 20.11
N GLU A 154 -60.16 -18.95 20.83
CA GLU A 154 -60.09 -20.40 21.08
C GLU A 154 -59.78 -21.30 19.87
#